data_AF-A0A7S1YZM3-F1
#
_entry.id   AF-A0A7S1YZM3-F1
#
_cell.length_a   1.000
_cell.length_b   1.000
_cell.length_c   1.000
_cell.angle_alpha   90.00
_cell.angle_beta   90.00
_cell.angle_gamma   90.00
#
_symmetry.space_group_name_H-M   'P 1'
#
loop_
_entity.id
_entity.type
_entity.pdbx_description
1 polymer ?
#
loop_
_entity_poly.entity_id
_entity_poly.type
_entity_poly.pdbx_seq_one_letter_code
_entity_poly.pdbx_strand_id
1 'polypeptide(L)'
;CDLNPDAVCPDGCTAKAGPVRALPSASNVTTSSLLHFFSEEFGFGPRETVAIMGAHSIGTAKRTNSGYHAPDGWTFNKEKLSNDYYDLIVGGNGHDSLEGLNDEDIFFTTKWEQESIDNRNKGTPDRIQWFHQKDNTSNPNTGEPKRSERLMMLNADIALVRDYSEYLDEETGGVGCNFRCCPDDTMPVCPAANLTMWIAAEFKFNNTLWLEEFRDAFDRMLLKGHIMSAHCPPDDEPCLLEAPKGGGEESANIRGRI
;
A
#
# COMPACT_ATOMS: atom_id res chain seq x y z
N CYS A 1 -19.47 14.51 3.19
CA CYS A 1 -19.51 14.30 4.64
C CYS A 1 -20.23 13.00 4.78
N ASP A 2 -19.49 12.00 5.28
CA ASP A 2 -20.00 10.65 5.37
C ASP A 2 -21.33 10.65 6.14
N LEU A 3 -22.26 9.79 5.73
CA LEU A 3 -23.54 9.57 6.41
C LEU A 3 -23.34 8.79 7.71
N ASN A 4 -22.18 8.90 8.36
CA ASN A 4 -21.92 8.29 9.64
C ASN A 4 -22.39 9.28 10.74
N PRO A 5 -23.56 9.06 11.36
CA PRO A 5 -24.07 9.95 12.40
C PRO A 5 -23.18 10.00 13.65
N ASP A 6 -22.19 9.09 13.76
CA ASP A 6 -21.31 8.97 14.91
C ASP A 6 -19.94 9.65 14.74
N ALA A 7 -19.67 10.28 13.58
CA ALA A 7 -18.39 10.95 13.33
C ALA A 7 -18.32 12.34 13.99
N VAL A 8 -17.77 12.40 15.20
CA VAL A 8 -17.42 13.68 15.86
C VAL A 8 -16.16 14.26 15.20
N CYS A 9 -16.33 15.22 14.28
CA CYS A 9 -15.25 16.05 13.75
C CYS A 9 -14.94 17.19 14.76
N PRO A 10 -13.79 17.20 15.46
CA PRO A 10 -13.54 18.18 16.53
C PRO A 10 -13.55 19.65 16.07
N ASP A 11 -13.15 19.91 14.81
CA ASP A 11 -13.04 21.26 14.23
C ASP A 11 -13.97 21.47 13.02
N GLY A 12 -15.03 20.67 12.92
CA GLY A 12 -15.96 20.66 11.78
C GLY A 12 -15.44 19.82 10.61
N CYS A 13 -16.36 19.13 9.92
CA CYS A 13 -15.98 18.27 8.80
C CYS A 13 -15.68 19.12 7.57
N THR A 14 -14.40 19.29 7.24
CA THR A 14 -13.97 19.91 5.98
C THR A 14 -13.70 18.85 4.93
N ALA A 15 -13.74 19.19 3.63
CA ALA A 15 -13.38 18.26 2.56
C ALA A 15 -11.94 17.69 2.70
N LYS A 16 -11.08 18.35 3.50
CA LYS A 16 -9.71 17.91 3.80
C LYS A 16 -9.62 16.99 5.01
N ALA A 17 -10.63 16.96 5.87
CA ALA A 17 -10.62 16.16 7.09
C ALA A 17 -10.81 14.66 6.79
N GLY A 18 -11.37 14.32 5.63
CA GLY A 18 -11.76 12.95 5.30
C GLY A 18 -12.85 12.43 6.24
N PRO A 19 -13.38 11.23 6.00
CA PRO A 19 -14.24 10.56 6.97
C PRO A 19 -13.42 10.16 8.19
N VAL A 20 -13.93 10.44 9.40
CA VAL A 20 -13.34 9.92 10.64
C VAL A 20 -13.60 8.42 10.69
N ARG A 21 -12.58 7.61 10.39
CA ARG A 21 -12.60 6.16 10.55
C ARG A 21 -11.41 5.70 11.38
N ALA A 22 -11.65 4.72 12.25
CA ALA A 22 -10.56 3.96 12.83
C ALA A 22 -9.91 3.13 11.72
N LEU A 23 -8.75 3.56 11.24
CA LEU A 23 -7.97 2.78 10.30
C LEU A 23 -7.28 1.63 11.05
N PRO A 24 -7.19 0.43 10.43
CA PRO A 24 -6.37 -0.64 11.00
C PRO A 24 -4.92 -0.13 11.16
N SER A 25 -4.28 -0.52 12.26
CA SER A 25 -2.88 -0.19 12.48
C SER A 25 -2.05 -0.83 11.38
N ALA A 26 -1.32 -0.06 10.60
CA ALA A 26 -0.46 -0.61 9.53
C ALA A 26 0.69 -1.50 10.05
N SER A 27 0.87 -1.61 11.37
CA SER A 27 1.77 -2.57 12.03
C SER A 27 1.05 -3.80 12.60
N ASN A 28 -0.29 -3.80 12.71
CA ASN A 28 -1.07 -4.97 13.14
C ASN A 28 -2.13 -5.29 12.07
N VAL A 29 -1.65 -5.71 10.90
CA VAL A 29 -2.45 -6.13 9.75
C VAL A 29 -1.93 -7.47 9.27
N THR A 30 -2.83 -8.41 9.04
CA THR A 30 -2.60 -9.67 8.34
C THR A 30 -3.25 -9.64 6.95
N THR A 31 -2.94 -10.59 6.06
CA THR A 31 -3.59 -10.73 4.75
C THR A 31 -5.12 -10.75 4.88
N SER A 32 -5.64 -11.52 5.84
CA SER A 32 -7.09 -11.61 6.08
C SER A 32 -7.69 -10.26 6.51
N SER A 33 -7.06 -9.58 7.47
CA SER A 33 -7.56 -8.27 7.94
C SER A 33 -7.48 -7.18 6.88
N LEU A 34 -6.46 -7.23 6.01
CA LEU A 34 -6.29 -6.31 4.88
C LEU A 34 -7.44 -6.48 3.89
N LEU A 35 -7.68 -7.72 3.46
CA LEU A 35 -8.76 -8.05 2.53
C LEU A 35 -10.13 -7.74 3.12
N HIS A 36 -10.34 -8.03 4.41
CA HIS A 36 -11.57 -7.69 5.12
C HIS A 36 -11.83 -6.19 5.13
N PHE A 37 -10.81 -5.37 5.45
CA PHE A 37 -10.95 -3.91 5.43
C PHE A 37 -11.38 -3.39 4.05
N PHE A 38 -10.70 -3.81 2.99
CA PHE A 38 -11.03 -3.37 1.63
C PHE A 38 -12.39 -3.89 1.13
N SER A 39 -12.77 -5.10 1.55
CA SER A 39 -14.10 -5.65 1.30
C SER A 39 -15.19 -4.81 1.97
N GLU A 40 -15.06 -4.52 3.26
CA GLU A 40 -16.09 -3.78 4.01
C GLU A 40 -16.20 -2.32 3.55
N GLU A 41 -15.06 -1.64 3.36
CA GLU A 41 -15.06 -0.22 3.03
C GLU A 41 -15.40 0.03 1.55
N PHE A 42 -14.90 -0.80 0.63
CA PHE A 42 -14.97 -0.54 -0.81
C PHE A 42 -15.65 -1.64 -1.63
N GLY A 43 -15.99 -2.78 -1.03
CA GLY A 43 -16.52 -3.95 -1.74
C GLY A 43 -15.47 -4.57 -2.67
N PHE A 44 -14.19 -4.49 -2.29
CA PHE A 44 -13.08 -5.00 -3.09
C PHE A 44 -12.80 -6.46 -2.76
N GLY A 45 -12.58 -7.27 -3.80
CA GLY A 45 -11.99 -8.58 -3.65
C GLY A 45 -10.46 -8.51 -3.54
N PRO A 46 -9.80 -9.68 -3.51
CA PRO A 46 -8.33 -9.74 -3.48
C PRO A 46 -7.67 -9.01 -4.64
N ARG A 47 -8.26 -9.08 -5.84
CA ARG A 47 -7.67 -8.48 -7.04
C ARG A 47 -7.68 -6.96 -7.00
N GLU A 48 -8.82 -6.34 -6.70
CA GLU A 48 -8.88 -4.87 -6.56
C GLU A 48 -8.03 -4.39 -5.38
N THR A 49 -7.96 -5.16 -4.29
CA THR A 49 -7.10 -4.85 -3.14
C THR A 49 -5.62 -4.84 -3.52
N VAL A 50 -5.14 -5.85 -4.24
CA VAL A 50 -3.75 -5.87 -4.72
C VAL A 50 -3.52 -4.69 -5.66
N ALA A 51 -4.44 -4.46 -6.60
CA ALA A 51 -4.31 -3.40 -7.60
C ALA A 51 -4.12 -2.02 -6.96
N ILE A 52 -5.00 -1.66 -6.02
CA ILE A 52 -4.98 -0.36 -5.34
C ILE A 52 -3.75 -0.18 -4.44
N MET A 53 -3.28 -1.24 -3.79
CA MET A 53 -2.06 -1.18 -2.97
C MET A 53 -0.82 -0.83 -3.80
N GLY A 54 -0.84 -1.11 -5.11
CA GLY A 54 0.18 -0.64 -6.06
C GLY A 54 0.35 0.89 -6.12
N ALA A 55 -0.57 1.68 -5.56
CA ALA A 55 -0.39 3.13 -5.34
C ALA A 55 0.93 3.47 -4.63
N HIS A 56 1.42 2.56 -3.78
CA HIS A 56 2.72 2.72 -3.11
C HIS A 56 3.92 2.74 -4.06
N SER A 57 3.75 2.53 -5.37
CA SER A 57 4.81 2.79 -6.35
C SER A 57 5.29 4.24 -6.39
N ILE A 58 4.46 5.21 -5.95
CA ILE A 58 4.78 6.64 -5.92
C ILE A 58 4.80 7.21 -4.49
N GLY A 59 5.70 8.16 -4.24
CA GLY A 59 5.75 8.94 -3.02
C GLY A 59 6.53 8.30 -1.86
N THR A 60 6.28 8.82 -0.66
CA THR A 60 7.03 8.50 0.56
C THR A 60 6.15 8.60 1.79
N ALA A 61 6.38 7.74 2.79
CA ALA A 61 5.95 7.96 4.16
C ALA A 61 6.87 8.92 4.94
N LYS A 62 6.25 9.78 5.76
CA LYS A 62 6.96 10.72 6.64
C LYS A 62 6.55 10.50 8.09
N ARG A 63 7.54 10.53 8.99
CA ARG A 63 7.33 10.35 10.44
C ARG A 63 6.34 11.35 11.02
N THR A 64 6.34 12.58 10.51
CA THR A 64 5.42 13.64 10.93
C THR A 64 3.96 13.38 10.54
N ASN A 65 3.71 12.50 9.57
CA ASN A 65 2.37 12.25 9.04
C ASN A 65 1.82 10.93 9.58
N SER A 66 2.62 9.86 9.60
CA SER A 66 2.15 8.51 9.97
C SER A 66 3.02 7.79 11.02
N GLY A 67 4.20 8.36 11.35
CA GLY A 67 5.20 7.71 12.19
C GLY A 67 6.16 6.78 11.42
N TYR A 68 5.86 6.42 10.17
CA TYR A 68 6.75 5.62 9.33
C TYR A 68 7.82 6.49 8.65
N HIS A 69 8.96 5.90 8.28
CA HIS A 69 10.08 6.64 7.69
C HIS A 69 10.56 6.05 6.37
N ALA A 70 10.26 6.76 5.27
CA ALA A 70 10.56 6.31 3.90
C ALA A 70 11.26 7.41 3.08
N PRO A 71 12.49 7.84 3.42
CA PRO A 71 13.13 8.93 2.68
C PRO A 71 13.24 8.65 1.17
N ASP A 72 13.38 7.37 0.79
CA ASP A 72 13.51 6.92 -0.59
C ASP A 72 12.25 6.27 -1.16
N GLY A 73 11.18 6.15 -0.36
CA GLY A 73 9.89 5.59 -0.78
C GLY A 73 9.82 4.07 -0.68
N TRP A 74 8.82 3.50 -1.34
CA TRP A 74 8.66 2.05 -1.47
C TRP A 74 9.43 1.50 -2.66
N THR A 75 9.63 2.31 -3.71
CA THR A 75 10.34 1.96 -4.94
C THR A 75 11.56 2.84 -5.15
N PHE A 76 12.49 2.41 -6.00
CA PHE A 76 13.66 3.22 -6.36
C PHE A 76 13.29 4.49 -7.16
N ASN A 77 12.11 4.51 -7.80
CA ASN A 77 11.60 5.68 -8.51
C ASN A 77 10.25 6.13 -7.96
N LYS A 78 10.30 6.79 -6.80
CA LYS A 78 9.14 7.35 -6.10
C LYS A 78 8.38 8.48 -6.83
N GLU A 79 8.78 8.86 -8.03
CA GLU A 79 8.12 9.89 -8.84
C GLU A 79 7.33 9.30 -10.02
N LYS A 80 7.35 7.97 -10.16
CA LYS A 80 6.70 7.26 -11.26
C LYS A 80 5.69 6.25 -10.73
N LEU A 81 4.45 6.35 -11.22
CA LEU A 81 3.46 5.29 -11.08
C LEU A 81 3.83 4.15 -12.05
N SER A 82 4.28 3.02 -11.52
CA SER A 82 4.63 1.81 -12.28
C SER A 82 4.52 0.56 -11.40
N ASN A 83 4.60 -0.61 -12.02
CA ASN A 83 4.58 -1.88 -11.31
C ASN A 83 5.90 -2.21 -10.58
N ASP A 84 6.88 -1.31 -10.54
CA ASP A 84 8.15 -1.43 -9.80
C ASP A 84 7.93 -1.78 -8.32
N TYR A 85 6.76 -1.44 -7.75
CA TYR A 85 6.35 -1.87 -6.41
C TYR A 85 6.32 -3.40 -6.28
N TYR A 86 5.69 -4.10 -7.24
CA TYR A 86 5.59 -5.56 -7.22
C TYR A 86 6.93 -6.23 -7.50
N ASP A 87 7.84 -5.58 -8.24
CA ASP A 87 9.19 -6.08 -8.45
C ASP A 87 9.97 -6.31 -7.15
N LEU A 88 9.63 -5.54 -6.12
CA LEU A 88 10.33 -5.55 -4.84
C LEU A 88 9.77 -6.56 -3.84
N ILE A 89 8.51 -6.97 -4.01
CA ILE A 89 7.81 -7.89 -3.10
C ILE A 89 7.53 -9.26 -3.74
N VAL A 90 7.69 -9.40 -5.06
CA VAL A 90 7.55 -10.65 -5.81
C VAL A 90 8.85 -10.99 -6.55
N GLY A 91 9.19 -12.28 -6.57
CA GLY A 91 10.39 -12.85 -7.16
C GLY A 91 10.27 -13.04 -8.67
N GLY A 92 10.92 -14.07 -9.21
CA GLY A 92 10.92 -14.36 -10.65
C GLY A 92 11.88 -13.49 -11.47
N ASN A 93 12.91 -12.93 -10.83
CA ASN A 93 13.93 -12.15 -11.52
C ASN A 93 14.64 -13.01 -12.57
N GLY A 94 14.78 -12.49 -13.79
CA GLY A 94 15.35 -13.23 -14.91
C GLY A 94 14.33 -13.97 -15.78
N HIS A 95 13.04 -13.83 -15.47
CA HIS A 95 11.94 -14.28 -16.32
C HIS A 95 11.23 -13.08 -16.94
N ASP A 96 10.69 -13.27 -18.14
CA ASP A 96 9.93 -12.25 -18.87
C ASP A 96 8.40 -12.40 -18.66
N SER A 97 7.95 -13.51 -18.06
CA SER A 97 6.54 -13.81 -17.82
C SER A 97 6.34 -14.82 -16.68
N LEU A 98 5.08 -15.08 -16.33
CA LEU A 98 4.68 -16.12 -15.38
C LEU A 98 4.87 -17.55 -15.91
N GLU A 99 5.13 -17.73 -17.21
CA GLU A 99 5.16 -19.05 -17.82
C GLU A 99 6.33 -19.87 -17.27
N GLY A 100 6.01 -21.03 -16.70
CA GLY A 100 6.99 -21.95 -16.12
C GLY A 100 7.51 -21.56 -14.74
N LEU A 101 6.99 -20.49 -14.13
CA LEU A 101 7.31 -20.16 -12.74
C LEU A 101 6.58 -21.09 -11.77
N ASN A 102 7.29 -21.49 -10.71
CA ASN A 102 6.71 -22.14 -9.55
C ASN A 102 6.70 -21.19 -8.34
N ASP A 103 6.14 -21.65 -7.22
CA ASP A 103 6.09 -20.87 -5.98
C ASP A 103 7.50 -20.43 -5.53
N GLU A 104 8.51 -21.30 -5.56
CA GLU A 104 9.88 -20.93 -5.13
C GLU A 104 10.45 -19.76 -5.95
N ASP A 105 10.20 -19.75 -7.27
CA ASP A 105 10.68 -18.69 -8.15
C ASP A 105 10.08 -17.32 -7.77
N ILE A 106 8.76 -17.27 -7.57
CA ILE A 106 8.06 -16.03 -7.19
C ILE A 106 8.28 -15.66 -5.71
N PHE A 107 8.72 -16.61 -4.87
CA PHE A 107 9.12 -16.32 -3.49
C PHE A 107 10.52 -15.69 -3.40
N PHE A 108 11.41 -16.00 -4.36
CA PHE A 108 12.79 -15.55 -4.35
C PHE A 108 12.95 -14.10 -4.83
N THR A 109 12.63 -13.15 -3.94
CA THR A 109 12.66 -11.70 -4.20
C THR A 109 13.63 -10.95 -3.28
N THR A 110 13.59 -9.62 -3.26
CA THR A 110 14.35 -8.72 -2.41
C THR A 110 14.31 -9.14 -0.93
N LYS A 111 15.44 -9.02 -0.23
CA LYS A 111 15.49 -9.24 1.23
C LYS A 111 14.91 -8.03 1.94
N TRP A 112 13.91 -8.27 2.77
CA TRP A 112 13.31 -7.29 3.68
C TRP A 112 13.63 -7.65 5.12
N GLU A 113 14.05 -6.65 5.89
CA GLU A 113 14.36 -6.76 7.32
C GLU A 113 13.49 -5.79 8.12
N GLN A 114 13.23 -6.07 9.40
CA GLN A 114 12.42 -5.19 10.23
C GLN A 114 13.28 -4.19 11.00
N GLU A 115 12.79 -2.96 11.14
CA GLU A 115 13.38 -1.92 11.98
C GLU A 115 12.33 -1.20 12.82
N SER A 116 12.76 -0.69 13.98
CA SER A 116 11.95 0.18 14.83
C SER A 116 12.25 1.64 14.55
N ILE A 117 11.20 2.41 14.31
CA ILE A 117 11.24 3.85 14.10
C ILE A 117 10.83 4.54 15.40
N ASP A 118 11.84 5.10 16.08
CA ASP A 118 11.64 5.95 17.26
C ASP A 118 10.90 7.23 16.87
N ASN A 119 9.75 7.47 17.48
CA ASN A 119 8.90 8.63 17.29
C ASN A 119 8.62 9.40 18.59
N ARG A 120 9.36 9.12 19.67
CA ARG A 120 9.21 9.82 20.96
C ARG A 120 9.34 11.33 20.83
N ASN A 121 10.13 11.82 19.88
CA ASN A 121 10.28 13.25 19.58
C ASN A 121 9.23 13.83 18.62
N LYS A 122 8.22 13.05 18.19
CA LYS A 122 7.17 13.44 17.25
C LYS A 122 5.75 13.37 17.81
N GLY A 123 5.56 12.85 19.02
CA GLY A 123 4.23 12.72 19.64
C GLY A 123 3.32 11.71 18.92
N THR A 124 3.88 10.87 18.06
CA THR A 124 3.21 9.72 17.43
C THR A 124 3.87 8.44 17.96
N PRO A 125 3.17 7.30 18.04
CA PRO A 125 3.75 6.04 18.51
C PRO A 125 4.97 5.61 17.69
N ASP A 126 5.89 4.90 18.34
CA ASP A 126 6.96 4.19 17.64
C ASP A 126 6.35 3.18 16.65
N ARG A 127 7.04 2.94 15.54
CA ARG A 127 6.55 2.06 14.47
C ARG A 127 7.54 0.95 14.17
N ILE A 128 7.03 -0.26 13.89
CA ILE A 128 7.79 -1.29 13.19
C ILE A 128 7.50 -1.17 11.70
N GLN A 129 8.55 -1.16 10.88
CA GLN A 129 8.48 -1.20 9.42
C GLN A 129 9.49 -2.20 8.86
N TRP A 130 9.29 -2.60 7.61
CA TRP A 130 10.27 -3.35 6.85
C TRP A 130 11.14 -2.40 6.05
N PHE A 131 12.42 -2.73 5.88
CA PHE A 131 13.34 -1.98 5.07
C PHE A 131 14.19 -2.90 4.17
N HIS A 132 14.60 -2.33 3.05
CA HIS A 132 15.61 -2.88 2.17
C HIS A 132 16.67 -1.80 1.92
N GLN A 133 17.93 -2.16 2.14
CA GLN A 133 19.05 -1.27 1.87
C GLN A 133 19.82 -1.79 0.67
N LYS A 134 19.95 -0.94 -0.35
CA LYS A 134 20.81 -1.19 -1.50
C LYS A 134 22.15 -0.50 -1.25
N ASP A 135 23.17 -1.31 -0.98
CA ASP A 135 24.52 -0.82 -0.76
C ASP A 135 25.11 -0.24 -2.05
N ASN A 136 25.90 0.81 -1.91
CA ASN A 136 26.46 1.53 -3.03
C ASN A 136 27.50 0.71 -3.78
N THR A 137 27.34 0.64 -5.10
CA THR A 137 28.51 0.52 -5.98
C THR A 137 29.06 1.93 -6.24
N SER A 138 30.37 2.10 -6.07
CA SER A 138 31.07 3.33 -6.46
C SER A 138 30.80 3.64 -7.93
N ASN A 139 30.58 4.91 -8.27
CA ASN A 139 30.44 5.30 -9.67
C ASN A 139 31.72 4.90 -10.42
N PRO A 140 31.67 3.99 -11.42
CA PRO A 140 32.87 3.51 -12.10
C PRO A 140 33.62 4.61 -12.86
N ASN A 141 32.96 5.74 -13.15
CA ASN A 141 33.55 6.85 -13.89
C ASN A 141 34.07 8.00 -13.02
N THR A 142 33.56 8.17 -11.78
CA THR A 142 33.93 9.31 -10.92
C THR A 142 34.57 8.88 -9.60
N GLY A 143 34.46 7.61 -9.20
CA GLY A 143 34.92 7.13 -7.90
C GLY A 143 34.12 7.67 -6.72
N GLU A 144 33.11 8.51 -6.96
CA GLU A 144 32.26 9.07 -5.91
C GLU A 144 31.32 7.98 -5.35
N PRO A 145 31.13 7.94 -4.01
CA PRO A 145 30.12 7.09 -3.42
C PRO A 145 28.75 7.55 -3.88
N LYS A 146 27.98 6.65 -4.51
CA LYS A 146 26.53 6.87 -4.67
C LYS A 146 25.89 6.98 -3.28
N ARG A 147 24.68 7.54 -3.20
CA ARG A 147 23.89 7.54 -1.96
C ARG A 147 23.23 6.17 -1.84
N SER A 148 23.35 5.52 -0.67
CA SER A 148 22.66 4.25 -0.41
C SER A 148 21.15 4.51 -0.37
N GLU A 149 20.39 3.73 -1.12
CA GLU A 149 18.93 3.84 -1.18
C GLU A 149 18.33 2.93 -0.11
N ARG A 150 17.44 3.49 0.72
CA ARG A 150 16.73 2.76 1.78
C ARG A 150 15.24 2.77 1.51
N LEU A 151 14.76 1.67 0.94
CA LEU A 151 13.34 1.45 0.68
C LEU A 151 12.64 0.93 1.93
N MET A 152 11.32 1.08 1.97
CA MET A 152 10.49 0.56 3.05
C MET A 152 9.26 -0.21 2.56
N MET A 153 8.72 -1.07 3.42
CA MET A 153 7.40 -1.70 3.28
C MET A 153 6.69 -1.70 4.64
N LEU A 154 5.37 -1.57 4.64
CA LEU A 154 4.50 -1.74 5.82
C LEU A 154 4.16 -3.22 6.00
N ASN A 155 3.64 -3.60 7.18
CA ASN A 155 3.04 -4.93 7.33
C ASN A 155 1.92 -5.13 6.31
N ALA A 156 1.09 -4.11 6.06
CA ALA A 156 0.08 -4.14 5.00
C ALA A 156 0.63 -4.43 3.59
N ASP A 157 1.83 -3.96 3.26
CA ASP A 157 2.48 -4.24 1.96
C ASP A 157 2.97 -5.68 1.90
N ILE A 158 3.65 -6.13 2.97
CA ILE A 158 4.15 -7.50 3.09
C ILE A 158 3.00 -8.52 3.13
N ALA A 159 1.85 -8.16 3.71
CA ALA A 159 0.66 -8.99 3.80
C ALA A 159 0.06 -9.36 2.42
N LEU A 160 0.41 -8.63 1.36
CA LEU A 160 -0.01 -8.98 -0.01
C LEU A 160 0.67 -10.25 -0.53
N VAL A 161 1.86 -10.57 -0.02
CA VAL A 161 2.71 -11.64 -0.56
C VAL A 161 3.10 -12.65 0.52
N ARG A 162 2.95 -12.32 1.79
CA ARG A 162 3.24 -13.20 2.93
C ARG A 162 2.07 -13.24 3.90
N ASP A 163 1.66 -14.45 4.26
CA ASP A 163 0.74 -14.68 5.36
C ASP A 163 1.56 -15.00 6.62
N TYR A 164 1.71 -14.00 7.46
CA TYR A 164 2.43 -14.10 8.73
C TYR A 164 1.48 -14.06 9.93
N SER A 165 0.20 -14.40 9.75
CA SER A 165 -0.81 -14.30 10.81
C SER A 165 -0.43 -15.03 12.09
N GLU A 166 0.22 -16.18 11.99
CA GLU A 166 0.69 -16.97 13.14
C GLU A 166 1.99 -16.46 13.78
N TYR A 167 2.64 -15.47 13.16
CA TYR A 167 3.94 -14.93 13.55
C TYR A 167 3.88 -13.45 13.94
N LEU A 168 2.71 -12.83 13.90
CA LEU A 168 2.53 -11.42 14.24
C LEU A 168 2.43 -11.25 15.75
N ASP A 169 3.32 -10.44 16.31
CA ASP A 169 3.17 -9.90 17.66
C ASP A 169 2.20 -8.71 17.57
N GLU A 170 0.98 -8.90 18.09
CA GLU A 170 -0.07 -7.88 18.04
C GLU A 170 0.23 -6.64 18.90
N GLU A 171 1.08 -6.76 19.92
CA GLU A 171 1.45 -5.66 20.82
C GLU A 171 2.51 -4.76 20.15
N THR A 172 3.54 -5.37 19.55
CA THR A 172 4.65 -4.62 18.96
C THR A 172 4.49 -4.37 17.46
N GLY A 173 3.69 -5.18 16.77
CA GLY A 173 3.60 -5.24 15.32
C GLY A 173 4.79 -5.93 14.65
N GLY A 174 5.67 -6.58 15.41
CA GLY A 174 6.80 -7.35 14.90
C GLY A 174 6.36 -8.69 14.30
N VAL A 175 7.03 -9.13 13.25
CA VAL A 175 6.78 -10.42 12.58
C VAL A 175 7.91 -11.40 12.87
N GLY A 176 7.59 -12.55 13.45
CA GLY A 176 8.55 -13.58 13.89
C GLY A 176 9.00 -14.58 12.81
N CYS A 177 8.63 -14.36 11.55
CA CYS A 177 9.08 -15.17 10.40
C CYS A 177 9.88 -14.32 9.41
N ASN A 178 10.76 -14.99 8.66
CA ASN A 178 11.57 -14.36 7.63
C ASN A 178 10.77 -14.11 6.36
N PHE A 179 10.94 -12.94 5.76
CA PHE A 179 10.28 -12.61 4.49
C PHE A 179 10.74 -13.52 3.33
N ARG A 180 12.01 -13.93 3.31
CA ARG A 180 12.52 -14.93 2.36
C ARG A 180 13.55 -15.83 3.04
N CYS A 181 13.82 -16.98 2.46
CA CYS A 181 14.82 -17.92 2.97
C CYS A 181 16.19 -17.25 3.18
N CYS A 182 16.84 -17.65 4.27
CA CYS A 182 18.16 -17.22 4.66
C CYS A 182 19.02 -18.43 5.07
N PRO A 183 20.36 -18.25 5.19
CA PRO A 183 21.27 -19.32 5.59
C PRO A 183 21.20 -19.70 7.08
N ASP A 184 20.50 -18.91 7.90
CA ASP A 184 20.42 -19.10 9.36
C ASP A 184 19.02 -19.62 9.73
N ASP A 185 18.98 -20.76 10.41
CA ASP A 185 17.81 -21.64 10.59
C ASP A 185 16.96 -21.24 11.83
N THR A 186 17.17 -20.04 12.36
CA THR A 186 16.59 -19.61 13.64
C THR A 186 15.13 -19.17 13.54
N MET A 187 14.65 -18.79 12.35
CA MET A 187 13.26 -18.39 12.12
C MET A 187 12.73 -18.98 10.81
N PRO A 188 11.49 -19.50 10.78
CA PRO A 188 10.87 -20.02 9.57
C PRO A 188 10.60 -18.92 8.55
N VAL A 189 10.47 -19.27 7.28
CA VAL A 189 10.02 -18.34 6.23
C VAL A 189 8.50 -18.15 6.35
N CYS A 190 8.03 -16.91 6.24
CA CYS A 190 6.60 -16.62 6.24
C CYS A 190 5.92 -17.33 5.06
N PRO A 191 4.80 -18.04 5.27
CA PRO A 191 3.98 -18.62 4.21
C PRO A 191 3.58 -17.61 3.13
N ALA A 192 3.25 -18.07 1.92
CA ALA A 192 2.64 -17.21 0.90
C ALA A 192 1.25 -16.73 1.33
N ALA A 193 0.94 -15.50 0.97
CA ALA A 193 -0.44 -15.03 0.94
C ALA A 193 -1.17 -15.64 -0.26
N ASN A 194 -1.79 -16.81 -0.09
CA ASN A 194 -2.38 -17.61 -1.17
C ASN A 194 -3.43 -16.86 -2.03
N LEU A 195 -4.14 -15.89 -1.46
CA LEU A 195 -5.19 -15.14 -2.15
C LEU A 195 -4.67 -13.99 -3.02
N THR A 196 -3.45 -13.53 -2.78
CA THR A 196 -2.96 -12.25 -3.32
C THR A 196 -1.58 -12.35 -3.97
N MET A 197 -0.75 -13.32 -3.59
CA MET A 197 0.61 -13.51 -4.12
C MET A 197 0.65 -13.58 -5.65
N TRP A 198 -0.15 -14.48 -6.23
CA TRP A 198 -0.13 -14.71 -7.67
C TRP A 198 -0.73 -13.53 -8.47
N ILE A 199 -1.65 -12.78 -7.85
CA ILE A 199 -2.16 -11.52 -8.43
C ILE A 199 -1.05 -10.47 -8.46
N ALA A 200 -0.29 -10.34 -7.37
CA ALA A 200 0.87 -9.45 -7.32
C ALA A 200 1.93 -9.86 -8.37
N ALA A 201 2.12 -11.16 -8.60
CA ALA A 201 2.99 -11.67 -9.65
C ALA A 201 2.47 -11.31 -11.06
N GLU A 202 1.18 -11.42 -11.33
CA GLU A 202 0.60 -10.97 -12.61
C GLU A 202 0.89 -9.49 -12.88
N PHE A 203 0.71 -8.62 -11.86
CA PHE A 203 0.99 -7.20 -11.99
C PHE A 203 2.48 -6.89 -12.13
N LYS A 204 3.36 -7.68 -11.50
CA LYS A 204 4.80 -7.61 -11.73
C LYS A 204 5.15 -7.82 -13.22
N PHE A 205 4.58 -8.83 -13.87
CA PHE A 205 4.93 -9.15 -15.26
C PHE A 205 4.10 -8.41 -16.31
N ASN A 206 3.06 -7.68 -15.92
CA ASN A 206 2.21 -6.95 -16.85
C ASN A 206 1.80 -5.57 -16.31
N ASN A 207 2.65 -4.57 -16.57
CA ASN A 207 2.41 -3.19 -16.15
C ASN A 207 1.13 -2.58 -16.74
N THR A 208 0.78 -2.91 -17.99
CA THR A 208 -0.45 -2.40 -18.62
C THR A 208 -1.68 -2.92 -17.91
N LEU A 209 -1.73 -4.23 -17.66
CA LEU A 209 -2.82 -4.86 -16.89
C LEU A 209 -2.96 -4.23 -15.51
N TRP A 210 -1.85 -4.05 -14.80
CA TRP A 210 -1.89 -3.41 -13.49
C TRP A 210 -2.42 -1.98 -13.56
N LEU A 211 -1.96 -1.15 -14.50
CA LEU A 211 -2.44 0.23 -14.63
C LEU A 211 -3.94 0.32 -14.95
N GLU A 212 -4.45 -0.58 -15.79
CA GLU A 212 -5.88 -0.66 -16.11
C GLU A 212 -6.71 -1.04 -14.89
N GLU A 213 -6.30 -2.06 -14.14
CA GLU A 213 -7.04 -2.49 -12.95
C GLU A 213 -6.87 -1.53 -11.77
N PHE A 214 -5.71 -0.88 -11.64
CA PHE A 214 -5.48 0.19 -10.68
C PHE A 214 -6.43 1.36 -10.94
N ARG A 215 -6.57 1.80 -12.20
CA ARG A 215 -7.53 2.85 -12.59
C ARG A 215 -8.94 2.46 -12.15
N ASP A 216 -9.38 1.25 -12.50
CA ASP A 216 -10.75 0.80 -12.22
C ASP A 216 -11.03 0.70 -10.70
N ALA A 217 -10.05 0.21 -9.92
CA ALA A 217 -10.13 0.20 -8.46
C ALA A 217 -10.13 1.62 -7.87
N PHE A 218 -9.26 2.50 -8.35
CA PHE A 218 -9.18 3.89 -7.89
C PHE A 218 -10.46 4.68 -8.19
N ASP A 219 -11.04 4.51 -9.38
CA ASP A 219 -12.31 5.12 -9.75
C ASP A 219 -13.44 4.67 -8.81
N ARG A 220 -13.49 3.38 -8.47
CA ARG A 220 -14.46 2.86 -7.49
C ARG A 220 -14.26 3.43 -6.09
N MET A 221 -13.02 3.68 -5.66
CA MET A 221 -12.75 4.37 -4.40
C MET A 221 -13.23 5.81 -4.43
N LEU A 222 -12.92 6.56 -5.50
CA LEU A 222 -13.33 7.96 -5.65
C LEU A 222 -14.85 8.13 -5.68
N LEU A 223 -15.55 7.18 -6.29
CA LEU A 223 -17.00 7.19 -6.42
C LEU A 223 -17.73 6.55 -5.23
N LYS A 224 -17.03 6.03 -4.23
CA LYS A 224 -17.68 5.43 -3.06
C LYS A 224 -18.53 6.48 -2.33
N GLY A 225 -19.84 6.22 -2.24
CA GLY A 225 -20.79 7.13 -1.61
C GLY A 225 -21.16 8.36 -2.46
N HIS A 226 -20.73 8.39 -3.72
CA HIS A 226 -20.94 9.51 -4.63
C HIS A 226 -21.42 9.02 -6.00
N ILE A 227 -22.03 9.92 -6.76
CA ILE A 227 -22.31 9.75 -8.18
C ILE A 227 -21.65 10.88 -8.95
N MET A 228 -21.14 10.59 -10.14
CA MET A 228 -20.63 11.63 -11.02
C MET A 228 -21.80 12.50 -11.50
N SER A 229 -21.63 13.82 -11.49
CA SER A 229 -22.67 14.72 -11.98
C SER A 229 -23.02 14.40 -13.44
N ALA A 230 -24.31 14.46 -13.77
CA ALA A 230 -24.80 14.17 -15.13
C ALA A 230 -24.25 15.15 -16.19
N HIS A 231 -23.66 16.27 -15.76
CA HIS A 231 -23.00 17.24 -16.64
C HIS A 231 -21.56 17.44 -16.17
N CYS A 232 -20.65 16.67 -16.76
CA CYS A 232 -19.24 17.01 -16.72
C CYS A 232 -19.00 18.21 -17.66
N PRO A 233 -18.39 19.30 -17.17
CA PRO A 233 -17.93 20.38 -18.04
C PRO A 233 -16.86 19.86 -19.03
N PRO A 234 -16.57 20.60 -20.12
CA PRO A 234 -15.51 20.25 -21.07
C PRO A 234 -14.14 20.12 -20.39
N ASP A 235 -13.22 19.40 -21.05
CA ASP A 235 -11.93 18.84 -20.56
C ASP A 235 -11.05 19.70 -19.64
N ASP A 236 -11.27 21.02 -19.57
CA ASP A 236 -10.51 21.97 -18.76
C ASP A 236 -11.04 22.12 -17.32
N GLU A 237 -12.22 21.57 -16.99
CA GLU A 237 -12.80 21.61 -15.63
C GLU A 237 -13.09 20.21 -15.08
N PRO A 238 -12.80 19.96 -13.79
CA PRO A 238 -13.04 18.66 -13.19
C PRO A 238 -14.53 18.38 -12.99
N CYS A 239 -14.96 17.16 -13.28
CA CYS A 239 -16.31 16.70 -12.99
C CYS A 239 -16.61 16.81 -11.48
N LEU A 240 -17.78 17.35 -11.15
CA LEU A 240 -18.24 17.41 -9.76
C LEU A 240 -18.84 16.06 -9.34
N LEU A 241 -18.51 15.62 -8.13
CA LEU A 241 -19.14 14.48 -7.47
C LEU A 241 -20.35 14.95 -6.64
N GLU A 242 -21.48 14.26 -6.77
CA GLU A 242 -22.73 14.54 -6.06
C GLU A 242 -23.04 13.41 -5.07
N ALA A 243 -23.77 13.73 -3.99
CA ALA A 243 -24.31 12.70 -3.10
C ALA A 243 -25.53 12.02 -3.74
N PRO A 244 -25.75 10.71 -3.54
CA PRO A 244 -26.97 10.03 -3.98
C PRO A 244 -28.21 10.71 -3.40
N LYS A 245 -29.20 11.06 -4.24
CA LYS A 245 -30.47 11.64 -3.78
C LYS A 245 -31.35 10.57 -3.12
N GLY A 246 -31.17 10.35 -1.82
CA GLY A 246 -31.98 9.39 -1.06
C GLY A 246 -31.53 9.21 0.39
N GLY A 247 -31.86 10.18 1.26
CA GLY A 247 -31.69 10.11 2.71
C GLY A 247 -31.92 11.50 3.31
N GLY A 248 -32.94 11.64 4.15
CA GLY A 248 -33.50 12.94 4.55
C GLY A 248 -32.54 13.88 5.30
N GLU A 249 -32.87 15.17 5.16
CA GLU A 249 -32.38 16.37 5.87
C GLU A 249 -30.95 16.88 5.59
N GLU A 250 -30.92 18.07 4.95
CA GLU A 250 -29.79 18.99 4.71
C GLU A 250 -28.45 18.38 4.26
N SER A 251 -28.43 17.86 3.02
CA SER A 251 -27.17 17.58 2.33
C SER A 251 -26.47 18.87 1.91
N ALA A 252 -25.45 19.26 2.68
CA ALA A 252 -24.50 20.28 2.30
C ALA A 252 -23.88 19.95 0.92
N ASN A 253 -23.88 20.93 0.02
CA ASN A 253 -23.22 20.87 -1.28
C ASN A 253 -21.70 20.73 -1.10
N ILE A 254 -21.20 19.49 -1.04
CA ILE A 254 -19.78 19.22 -0.92
C ILE A 254 -19.21 19.07 -2.32
N ARG A 255 -18.62 20.16 -2.80
CA ARG A 255 -17.89 20.20 -4.06
C ARG A 255 -16.52 19.55 -3.86
N GLY A 256 -16.41 18.25 -4.13
CA GLY A 256 -15.13 17.61 -4.37
C GLY A 256 -14.66 17.89 -5.80
N ARG A 257 -13.39 18.26 -5.98
CA ARG A 257 -12.72 18.30 -7.29
C ARG A 257 -11.89 17.03 -7.41
N ILE A 258 -11.98 16.34 -8.54
CA ILE A 258 -10.98 15.37 -9.00
C ILE A 258 -9.84 16.15 -9.64
#